data_AF-V6JXR0-F1
#
_entry.id   AF-V6JXR0-F1
#
_cell.length_a   1.000
_cell.length_b   1.000
_cell.length_c   1.000
_cell.angle_alpha   90.00
_cell.angle_beta   90.00
_cell.angle_gamma   90.00
#
_symmetry.space_group_name_H-M   'P 1'
#
loop_
_entity.id
_entity.type
_entity.pdbx_description
1 polymer ?
#
loop_
_entity_poly.entity_id
_entity_poly.type
_entity_poly.pdbx_seq_one_letter_code
_entity_poly.pdbx_strand_id
1 'polypeptide(L)'
;MRYATITPDGELAHHDDEPDWHALVGPENKARVSLRGLAVTGWVNDVGLLLPERYPRNVIGSCVLASLGAAVQPYAGTIVLTGWNPDNTPRGLLEIEPLPQPVHHLDTVHGDVLKALAGQTPRELSPSWAESMREVAEHVRTAPAPSLTLRPVRLS
;
A
#
# COMPACT_ATOMS: atom_id res chain seq x y z
N MET A 1 -9.71 16.93 1.62
CA MET A 1 -8.37 16.56 1.13
C MET A 1 -8.56 15.41 0.15
N ARG A 2 -7.86 15.38 -0.98
CA ARG A 2 -8.03 14.25 -1.89
C ARG A 2 -7.16 13.07 -1.49
N TYR A 3 -7.72 11.87 -1.44
CA TYR A 3 -6.99 10.63 -1.23
C TYR A 3 -7.71 9.47 -1.92
N ALA A 4 -7.02 8.34 -2.06
CA ALA A 4 -7.62 7.09 -2.52
C ALA A 4 -7.38 5.98 -1.52
N THR A 5 -8.23 4.97 -1.52
CA THR A 5 -8.13 3.79 -0.65
C THR A 5 -8.18 2.53 -1.48
N ILE A 6 -7.34 1.56 -1.16
CA ILE A 6 -7.46 0.18 -1.64
C ILE A 6 -7.79 -0.68 -0.43
N THR A 7 -9.01 -1.21 -0.37
CA THR A 7 -9.46 -2.10 0.71
C THR A 7 -8.85 -3.50 0.55
N PRO A 8 -8.87 -4.36 1.60
CA PRO A 8 -8.27 -5.70 1.52
C PRO A 8 -8.87 -6.65 0.48
N ASP A 9 -10.14 -6.46 0.12
CA ASP A 9 -10.81 -7.16 -0.99
C ASP A 9 -10.46 -6.58 -2.37
N GLY A 10 -9.71 -5.47 -2.40
CA GLY A 10 -9.12 -4.87 -3.59
C GLY A 10 -9.95 -3.77 -4.24
N GLU A 11 -11.02 -3.30 -3.61
CA GLU A 11 -11.79 -2.16 -4.10
C GLU A 11 -10.96 -0.88 -4.03
N LEU A 12 -10.90 -0.14 -5.14
CA LEU A 12 -10.31 1.20 -5.21
C LEU A 12 -11.43 2.24 -5.10
N ALA A 13 -11.32 3.13 -4.11
CA ALA A 13 -12.22 4.26 -3.94
C ALA A 13 -11.45 5.58 -3.84
N HIS A 14 -12.04 6.66 -4.36
CA HIS A 14 -11.49 8.01 -4.30
C HIS A 14 -12.36 8.88 -3.41
N HIS A 15 -11.72 9.75 -2.64
CA HIS A 15 -12.35 10.55 -1.61
C HIS A 15 -11.88 12.01 -1.71
N ASP A 16 -12.73 12.96 -1.32
CA ASP A 16 -12.42 14.39 -1.32
C ASP A 16 -12.88 15.06 -0.01
N ASP A 17 -12.43 14.49 1.11
CA ASP A 17 -12.77 14.88 2.48
C ASP A 17 -11.56 14.72 3.42
N GLU A 18 -11.73 14.89 4.73
CA GLU A 18 -10.64 14.69 5.69
C GLU A 18 -10.49 13.18 5.96
N PRO A 19 -9.32 12.56 5.73
CA PRO A 19 -9.15 11.13 6.01
C PRO A 19 -9.27 10.84 7.50
N ASP A 20 -10.27 10.04 7.89
CA ASP A 20 -10.32 9.44 9.22
C ASP A 20 -9.27 8.33 9.32
N TRP A 21 -8.04 8.71 9.68
CA TRP A 21 -6.91 7.78 9.80
C TRP A 21 -7.19 6.63 10.77
N HIS A 22 -7.94 6.89 11.85
CA HIS A 22 -8.23 5.86 12.84
C HIS A 22 -9.18 4.80 12.26
N ALA A 23 -10.18 5.21 11.48
CA ALA A 23 -11.05 4.27 10.76
C ALA A 23 -10.34 3.57 9.59
N LEU A 24 -9.51 4.30 8.84
CA LEU A 24 -8.88 3.80 7.62
C LEU A 24 -7.72 2.85 7.89
N VAL A 25 -6.77 3.24 8.73
CA VAL A 25 -5.58 2.42 9.01
C VAL A 25 -5.60 1.80 10.41
N GLY A 26 -6.38 2.34 11.34
CA GLY A 26 -6.45 1.86 12.72
C GLY A 26 -5.76 2.75 13.76
N PRO A 27 -5.97 2.46 15.06
CA PRO A 27 -5.38 3.22 16.17
C PRO A 27 -3.87 3.04 16.34
N GLU A 28 -3.29 1.94 15.85
CA GLU A 28 -1.93 1.53 16.18
C GLU A 28 -0.82 2.33 15.47
N ASN A 29 -1.19 3.40 14.77
CA ASN A 29 -0.37 4.30 13.95
C ASN A 29 -0.30 3.93 12.45
N LYS A 30 -0.03 4.95 11.63
CA LYS A 30 0.20 4.83 10.19
C LYS A 30 1.69 4.78 9.88
N ALA A 31 2.09 3.84 9.04
CA ALA A 31 3.42 3.78 8.44
C ALA A 31 3.37 4.31 7.01
N ARG A 32 4.36 5.14 6.66
CA ARG A 32 4.51 5.68 5.31
C ARG A 32 5.16 4.64 4.39
N VAL A 33 4.54 4.39 3.24
CA VAL A 33 5.09 3.60 2.13
C VAL A 33 5.58 4.53 1.05
N SER A 34 6.90 4.60 0.88
CA SER A 34 7.54 5.44 -0.15
C SER A 34 7.27 4.89 -1.55
N LEU A 35 6.75 5.74 -2.45
CA LEU A 35 6.64 5.46 -3.87
C LEU A 35 7.72 6.26 -4.60
N ARG A 36 8.85 5.61 -4.91
CA ARG A 36 10.06 6.31 -5.36
C ARG A 36 9.80 7.06 -6.68
N GLY A 37 10.17 8.34 -6.70
CA GLY A 37 10.05 9.18 -7.89
C GLY A 37 8.66 9.75 -8.16
N LEU A 38 7.69 9.54 -7.26
CA LEU A 38 6.34 10.08 -7.37
C LEU A 38 6.07 11.13 -6.28
N ALA A 39 5.25 12.13 -6.61
CA ALA A 39 4.68 13.08 -5.64
C ALA A 39 3.46 12.49 -4.90
N VAL A 40 3.52 11.19 -4.61
CA VAL A 40 2.47 10.38 -4.00
C VAL A 40 3.11 9.46 -2.98
N THR A 41 2.40 9.14 -1.90
CA THR A 41 2.85 8.15 -0.92
C THR A 41 1.68 7.23 -0.54
N GLY A 42 2.00 5.99 -0.18
CA GLY A 42 1.06 5.09 0.48
C GLY A 42 1.13 5.21 1.99
N TRP A 43 0.07 4.79 2.67
CA TRP A 43 -0.02 4.66 4.12
C TRP A 43 -0.71 3.35 4.46
N VAL A 44 -0.19 2.67 5.48
CA VAL A 44 -0.69 1.39 5.98
C VAL A 44 -0.67 1.39 7.51
N ASN A 45 -1.32 0.41 8.14
CA ASN A 45 -1.11 0.19 9.57
C ASN A 45 0.33 -0.27 9.84
N ASP A 46 1.01 0.38 10.78
CA ASP A 46 2.43 0.10 11.10
C ASP A 46 2.65 -1.33 11.63
N VAL A 47 1.66 -1.85 12.37
CA VAL A 47 1.72 -3.18 13.00
C VAL A 47 0.73 -4.16 12.38
N GLY A 48 0.19 -3.87 11.19
CA GLY A 48 -0.92 -4.63 10.61
C GLY A 48 -0.60 -6.13 10.45
N LEU A 49 0.65 -6.45 10.08
CA LEU A 49 1.10 -7.84 9.94
C LEU A 49 1.23 -8.61 11.26
N LEU A 50 1.29 -7.92 12.41
CA LEU A 50 1.27 -8.54 13.74
C LEU A 50 -0.15 -8.86 14.21
N LEU A 51 -1.17 -8.28 13.57
CA LEU A 51 -2.58 -8.40 13.94
C LEU A 51 -3.43 -8.89 12.73
N PRO A 52 -3.13 -10.07 12.15
CA PRO A 52 -3.74 -10.52 10.90
C PRO A 52 -5.26 -10.76 10.97
N GLU A 53 -5.81 -11.02 12.16
CA GLU A 53 -7.26 -11.16 12.37
C GLU A 53 -8.00 -9.82 12.21
N ARG A 54 -7.32 -8.70 12.51
CA ARG A 54 -7.87 -7.35 12.39
C ARG A 54 -7.52 -6.72 11.04
N TYR A 55 -6.30 -6.96 10.56
CA TYR A 55 -5.76 -6.39 9.34
C TYR A 55 -5.38 -7.51 8.37
N PRO A 56 -6.34 -8.03 7.57
CA PRO A 56 -6.04 -9.01 6.56
C PRO A 56 -5.03 -8.45 5.55
N ARG A 57 -4.26 -9.33 4.93
CA ARG A 57 -3.30 -8.92 3.89
C ARG A 57 -4.04 -8.35 2.68
N ASN A 58 -3.54 -7.25 2.17
CA ASN A 58 -4.10 -6.58 1.01
C ASN A 58 -3.27 -6.94 -0.23
N VAL A 59 -3.64 -8.05 -0.87
CA VAL A 59 -2.90 -8.59 -2.02
C VAL A 59 -2.87 -7.61 -3.18
N ILE A 60 -4.05 -7.09 -3.57
CA ILE A 60 -4.19 -6.19 -4.71
C ILE A 60 -3.46 -4.88 -4.44
N GLY A 61 -3.67 -4.27 -3.27
CA GLY A 61 -2.98 -3.04 -2.92
C GLY A 61 -1.47 -3.22 -2.78
N SER A 62 -0.98 -4.37 -2.31
CA SER A 62 0.46 -4.68 -2.31
C SER A 62 1.05 -4.73 -3.73
N CYS A 63 0.34 -5.34 -4.68
CA CYS A 63 0.73 -5.35 -6.09
C CYS A 63 0.69 -3.95 -6.72
N VAL A 64 -0.31 -3.13 -6.38
CA VAL A 64 -0.40 -1.74 -6.84
C VAL A 64 0.78 -0.92 -6.30
N LEU A 65 1.07 -1.01 -5.00
CA LEU A 65 2.22 -0.32 -4.39
C LEU A 65 3.54 -0.76 -5.04
N ALA A 66 3.74 -2.05 -5.28
CA ALA A 66 4.93 -2.57 -5.97
C ALA A 66 5.04 -2.02 -7.41
N SER A 67 3.93 -1.95 -8.15
CA SER A 67 3.86 -1.37 -9.50
C SER A 67 4.20 0.12 -9.52
N LEU A 68 3.90 0.83 -8.43
CA LEU A 68 4.25 2.24 -8.21
C LEU A 68 5.64 2.43 -7.59
N GLY A 69 6.46 1.38 -7.51
CA GLY A 69 7.85 1.45 -7.07
C GLY A 69 8.08 1.33 -5.56
N ALA A 70 7.08 0.87 -4.79
CA ALA A 70 7.28 0.48 -3.40
C ALA A 70 8.12 -0.81 -3.28
N ALA A 71 8.63 -1.07 -2.07
CA ALA A 71 9.23 -2.36 -1.77
C ALA A 71 8.17 -3.48 -1.86
N VAL A 72 8.56 -4.61 -2.45
CA VAL A 72 7.75 -5.84 -2.50
C VAL A 72 7.73 -6.45 -1.10
N GLN A 73 6.61 -6.30 -0.41
CA GLN A 73 6.34 -6.93 0.88
C GLN A 73 4.83 -7.06 1.08
N PRO A 74 4.37 -7.93 1.99
CA PRO A 74 2.96 -7.98 2.35
C PRO A 74 2.54 -6.71 3.08
N TYR A 75 1.60 -5.95 2.51
CA TYR A 75 0.93 -4.86 3.23
C TYR A 75 -0.41 -5.36 3.79
N ALA A 76 -0.79 -4.87 4.96
CA ALA A 76 -1.98 -5.32 5.69
C ALA A 76 -2.98 -4.19 5.90
N GLY A 77 -4.27 -4.54 5.89
CA GLY A 77 -5.38 -3.60 6.04
C GLY A 77 -5.61 -2.74 4.79
N THR A 78 -6.40 -1.68 4.96
CA THR A 78 -6.63 -0.69 3.90
C THR A 78 -5.36 0.10 3.64
N ILE A 79 -5.02 0.25 2.36
CA ILE A 79 -3.93 1.13 1.91
C ILE A 79 -4.54 2.47 1.56
N VAL A 80 -4.01 3.56 2.12
CA VAL A 80 -4.43 4.92 1.80
C VAL A 80 -3.34 5.59 0.94
N LEU A 81 -3.71 6.23 -0.14
CA LEU A 81 -2.83 6.93 -1.07
C LEU A 81 -3.11 8.43 -1.02
N THR A 82 -2.08 9.23 -0.77
CA THR A 82 -2.15 10.70 -0.72
C THR A 82 -1.08 11.32 -1.59
N GLY A 83 -1.21 12.62 -1.87
CA GLY A 83 -0.10 13.41 -2.37
C GLY A 83 1.03 13.49 -1.34
N TRP A 84 2.23 13.76 -1.85
CA TRP A 84 3.43 13.89 -1.05
C TRP A 84 4.37 14.93 -1.65
N ASN A 85 4.78 15.91 -0.85
CA ASN A 85 5.72 16.93 -1.26
C ASN A 85 7.10 16.70 -0.63
N PRO A 86 8.05 16.11 -1.38
CA PRO A 86 9.39 15.87 -0.89
C PRO A 86 10.21 17.16 -0.73
N ASP A 87 9.85 18.25 -1.42
CA ASP A 87 10.59 19.53 -1.38
C ASP A 87 10.38 20.32 -0.08
N ASN A 88 9.41 19.90 0.75
CA ASN A 88 9.24 20.41 2.11
C ASN A 88 10.13 19.69 3.13
N THR A 89 10.77 18.57 2.76
CA THR A 89 11.70 17.81 3.63
C THR A 89 12.92 18.64 4.10
N PRO A 90 13.58 19.49 3.28
CA PRO A 90 14.67 20.37 3.71
C PRO A 90 14.27 21.40 4.77
N ARG A 91 12.98 21.70 4.92
CA ARG A 91 12.42 22.58 5.95
C ARG A 91 12.00 21.83 7.22
N GLY A 92 12.21 20.51 7.27
CA GLY A 92 11.73 19.64 8.34
C GLY A 92 10.21 19.39 8.30
N LEU A 93 9.54 19.78 7.22
CA LEU A 93 8.09 19.65 7.07
C LEU A 93 7.79 18.42 6.19
N LEU A 94 7.32 17.35 6.83
CA LEU A 94 6.80 16.16 6.17
C LEU A 94 5.29 16.37 5.99
N GLU A 95 4.87 16.91 4.85
CA GLU A 95 3.48 17.31 4.64
C GLU A 95 2.71 16.34 3.74
N ILE A 96 1.61 15.82 4.29
CA ILE A 96 0.65 15.02 3.54
C ILE A 96 -0.16 15.98 2.67
N GLU A 97 -0.13 15.79 1.36
CA GLU A 97 -0.83 16.68 0.41
C GLU A 97 -2.02 15.96 -0.25
N PRO A 98 -2.96 16.72 -0.83
CA PRO A 98 -4.00 16.14 -1.68
C PRO A 98 -3.39 15.31 -2.82
N LEU A 99 -4.01 14.18 -3.13
CA LEU A 99 -3.60 13.34 -4.26
C LEU A 99 -3.60 14.17 -5.57
N PRO A 100 -2.48 14.21 -6.32
CA PRO A 100 -2.38 14.98 -7.56
C PRO A 100 -3.40 14.55 -8.60
N GLN A 101 -3.84 15.51 -9.42
CA GLN A 101 -4.69 15.24 -10.59
C GLN A 101 -3.87 15.30 -11.88
N PRO A 102 -4.20 14.49 -12.89
CA PRO A 102 -5.30 13.52 -12.90
C PRO A 102 -4.98 12.21 -12.15
N VAL A 103 -5.97 11.64 -11.44
CA VAL A 103 -5.81 10.34 -10.73
C VAL A 103 -5.86 9.12 -11.65
N HIS A 104 -6.08 9.31 -12.95
CA HIS A 104 -6.21 8.23 -13.95
C HIS A 104 -5.06 7.23 -13.95
N HIS A 105 -3.85 7.66 -13.61
CA HIS A 105 -2.71 6.74 -13.56
C HIS A 105 -2.90 5.66 -12.48
N LEU A 106 -3.46 6.02 -11.32
CA LEU A 106 -3.76 5.06 -10.26
C LEU A 106 -4.84 4.06 -10.70
N ASP A 107 -5.90 4.54 -11.34
CA ASP A 107 -6.97 3.70 -11.87
C ASP A 107 -6.44 2.70 -12.92
N THR A 108 -5.56 3.18 -13.81
CA THR A 108 -4.92 2.33 -14.83
C THR A 108 -4.07 1.25 -14.18
N VAL A 109 -3.18 1.60 -13.24
CA VAL A 109 -2.32 0.63 -12.54
C VAL A 109 -3.16 -0.39 -11.78
N HIS A 110 -4.19 0.06 -11.07
CA HIS A 110 -5.12 -0.83 -10.35
C HIS A 110 -5.83 -1.79 -11.30
N GLY A 111 -6.40 -1.29 -12.40
CA GLY A 111 -7.06 -2.12 -13.41
C GLY A 111 -6.11 -3.12 -14.09
N ASP A 112 -4.86 -2.74 -14.32
CA ASP A 112 -3.86 -3.61 -14.93
C ASP A 112 -3.37 -4.70 -13.96
N VAL A 113 -3.24 -4.39 -12.67
CA VAL A 113 -3.01 -5.39 -11.61
C VAL A 113 -4.18 -6.38 -11.58
N LEU A 114 -5.43 -5.91 -11.56
CA LEU A 114 -6.59 -6.80 -11.56
C LEU A 114 -6.61 -7.76 -12.75
N LYS A 115 -6.32 -7.25 -13.96
CA LYS A 115 -6.18 -8.09 -15.17
C LYS A 115 -5.07 -9.13 -15.01
N ALA A 116 -3.89 -8.74 -14.52
CA ALA A 116 -2.77 -9.66 -14.31
C ALA A 116 -3.12 -10.79 -13.33
N LEU A 117 -3.80 -10.45 -12.23
CA LEU A 117 -4.24 -11.41 -11.22
C LEU A 117 -5.39 -12.30 -11.71
N ALA A 118 -6.19 -11.82 -12.67
CA ALA A 118 -7.18 -12.61 -13.39
C ALA A 118 -6.57 -13.50 -14.50
N GLY A 119 -5.24 -13.57 -14.61
CA GLY A 119 -4.53 -14.39 -15.59
C GLY A 119 -4.42 -13.76 -16.99
N GLN A 120 -4.76 -12.49 -17.13
CA GLN A 120 -4.67 -11.76 -18.40
C GLN A 120 -3.36 -10.97 -18.48
N THR A 121 -3.01 -10.50 -19.67
CA THR A 121 -1.90 -9.56 -19.88
C THR A 121 -2.50 -8.21 -20.26
N PRO A 122 -2.27 -7.14 -19.49
CA PRO A 122 -2.72 -5.80 -19.86
C PRO A 122 -2.14 -5.34 -21.20
N ARG A 123 -2.90 -4.54 -21.94
CA ARG A 123 -2.58 -4.17 -23.34
C ARG A 123 -1.22 -3.49 -23.49
N GLU A 124 -0.84 -2.66 -22.53
CA GLU A 124 0.39 -1.84 -22.58
C GLU A 124 1.56 -2.48 -21.82
N LEU A 125 1.38 -3.68 -21.27
CA LEU A 125 2.37 -4.33 -20.41
C LEU A 125 2.78 -5.68 -20.99
N SER A 126 3.99 -6.12 -20.63
CA SER A 126 4.53 -7.38 -21.10
C SER A 126 3.90 -8.58 -20.38
N PRO A 127 3.89 -9.78 -20.99
CA PRO A 127 3.53 -11.01 -20.29
C PRO A 127 4.37 -11.26 -19.03
N SER A 128 5.66 -10.90 -19.07
CA SER A 128 6.57 -11.03 -17.92
C SER A 128 6.18 -10.11 -16.76
N TRP A 129 5.68 -8.90 -17.04
CA TRP A 129 5.17 -8.02 -15.99
C TRP A 129 3.95 -8.64 -15.31
N ALA A 130 3.01 -9.19 -16.10
CA ALA A 130 1.81 -9.83 -15.55
C ALA A 130 2.15 -11.09 -14.73
N GLU A 131 3.17 -11.86 -15.15
CA GLU A 131 3.72 -12.98 -14.39
C GLU A 131 4.35 -12.51 -13.07
N SER A 132 5.21 -11.50 -13.09
CA SER A 132 5.79 -10.91 -11.88
C SER A 132 4.72 -10.41 -10.91
N MET A 133 3.60 -9.85 -11.40
CA MET A 133 2.49 -9.44 -10.52
C MET A 133 1.80 -10.62 -9.84
N ARG A 134 1.66 -11.76 -10.54
CA ARG A 134 1.14 -13.00 -9.93
C ARG A 134 2.11 -13.57 -8.90
N GLU A 135 3.41 -13.52 -9.15
CA GLU A 135 4.44 -13.91 -8.18
C GLU A 135 4.42 -13.02 -6.94
N VAL A 136 4.32 -11.70 -7.10
CA VAL A 136 4.16 -10.75 -5.99
C VAL A 136 2.89 -11.07 -5.20
N ALA A 137 1.77 -11.30 -5.87
CA ALA A 137 0.53 -11.65 -5.19
C ALA A 137 0.66 -12.95 -4.38
N GLU A 138 1.32 -13.95 -4.94
CA GLU A 138 1.55 -15.21 -4.25
C GLU A 138 2.48 -15.06 -3.05
N HIS A 139 3.55 -14.28 -3.20
CA HIS A 139 4.42 -13.91 -2.09
C HIS A 139 3.61 -13.21 -0.97
N VAL A 140 2.76 -12.25 -1.30
CA VAL A 140 1.93 -11.55 -0.31
C VAL A 140 0.98 -12.52 0.40
N ARG A 141 0.36 -13.48 -0.30
CA ARG A 141 -0.53 -14.48 0.32
C ARG A 141 0.21 -15.42 1.27
N THR A 142 1.44 -15.81 0.94
CA THR A 142 2.12 -16.94 1.59
C THR A 142 3.28 -16.56 2.48
N ALA A 143 3.76 -15.31 2.42
CA ALA A 143 4.87 -14.83 3.25
C ALA A 143 4.62 -15.15 4.73
N PRO A 144 5.65 -15.50 5.51
CA PRO A 144 5.48 -15.74 6.95
C PRO A 144 5.03 -14.45 7.63
N ALA A 145 4.07 -14.54 8.55
CA ALA A 145 3.75 -13.42 9.42
C ALA A 145 4.92 -13.16 10.39
N PRO A 146 5.27 -11.89 10.68
CA PRO A 146 6.28 -11.59 11.69
C PRO A 146 5.82 -12.14 13.05
N SER A 147 6.75 -12.71 13.81
CA SER A 147 6.50 -13.20 15.16
C SER A 147 7.35 -12.44 16.17
N LEU A 148 6.78 -12.17 17.34
CA LEU A 148 7.48 -11.56 18.46
C LEU A 148 7.96 -12.66 19.41
N THR A 149 9.27 -12.73 19.64
CA THR A 149 9.83 -13.63 20.65
C THR A 149 10.26 -12.82 21.87
N LEU A 150 9.54 -12.93 22.98
CA LEU A 150 9.94 -12.32 24.25
C LEU A 150 10.97 -13.23 24.94
N ARG A 151 12.17 -12.69 25.20
CA ARG A 151 13.20 -13.37 25.99
C ARG A 151 13.35 -12.69 27.35
N PRO A 152 12.94 -13.31 28.46
CA PRO A 152 13.16 -12.74 29.78
C PRO A 152 14.66 -12.78 30.10
N VAL A 153 15.28 -11.61 30.25
CA VAL A 153 16.64 -11.48 30.79
C VAL A 153 16.51 -11.37 32.30
N ARG A 154 17.06 -12.33 33.04
CA ARG A 154 17.25 -12.18 34.49
C ARG A 154 18.47 -11.29 34.70
N LEU A 155 18.26 -10.11 35.26
CA LEU A 155 19.35 -9.31 35.79
C LEU A 155 19.81 -9.98 37.09
N SER A 156 21.00 -10.56 37.07
CA SER A 156 21.70 -11.13 38.23
C SER A 156 22.53 -10.05 38.92
#